data_AF-A0A957VTM2-F1
#
_entry.id   AF-A0A957VTM2-F1
#
_cell.length_a   1.000
_cell.length_b   1.000
_cell.length_c   1.000
_cell.angle_alpha   90.00
_cell.angle_beta   90.00
_cell.angle_gamma   90.00
#
_symmetry.space_group_name_H-M   'P 1'
#
loop_
_entity.id
_entity.type
_entity.pdbx_description
1 polymer ?
#
loop_
_entity_poly.entity_id
_entity_poly.type
_entity_poly.pdbx_seq_one_letter_code
_entity_poly.pdbx_strand_id
1 'polypeptide(L)' 'TGRVVETTSFGPYPAVIPEIEGTAHITGRHEFLIDPADPLSNGFVLR' A
#
# COMPACT_ATOMS: atom_id res chain seq x y z
N THR A 1 5.20 -14.56 6.41
CA THR A 1 4.25 -15.62 6.83
C THR A 1 2.94 -14.96 7.22
N GLY A 2 1.88 -15.70 7.51
CA GLY A 2 0.62 -15.11 7.98
C GLY A 2 -0.01 -15.94 9.08
N ARG A 3 -0.59 -15.29 10.11
CA ARG A 3 -1.30 -15.97 11.19
C ARG A 3 -2.50 -15.17 11.67
N VAL A 4 -3.45 -15.86 12.32
CA VAL A 4 -4.55 -15.24 13.05
C VAL A 4 -4.08 -14.92 14.46
N VAL A 5 -4.16 -13.65 14.85
CA VAL A 5 -3.81 -13.22 16.21
C VAL A 5 -5.01 -13.37 17.14
N GLU A 6 -6.21 -13.04 16.64
CA GLU A 6 -7.44 -13.05 17.41
C GLU A 6 -8.66 -13.26 16.51
N THR A 7 -9.71 -13.86 17.04
CA THR A 7 -11.04 -13.89 16.43
C THR A 7 -11.90 -12.78 17.02
N THR A 8 -12.64 -12.06 16.18
CA THR A 8 -13.50 -10.95 16.59
C THR A 8 -14.83 -10.97 15.82
N SER A 9 -15.69 -9.98 16.05
CA SER A 9 -16.88 -9.73 15.23
C SER A 9 -16.76 -8.38 14.53
N PHE A 10 -17.21 -8.30 13.28
CA PHE A 10 -17.33 -7.06 12.52
C PHE A 10 -18.78 -6.91 12.06
N GLY A 11 -19.54 -6.10 12.79
CA GLY A 11 -20.98 -6.03 12.64
C GLY A 11 -21.61 -7.42 12.89
N PRO A 12 -22.44 -7.94 11.98
CA PRO A 12 -23.06 -9.26 12.15
C PRO A 12 -22.13 -10.44 11.78
N TYR A 13 -20.89 -10.18 11.35
CA TYR A 13 -20.03 -11.21 10.78
C TYR A 13 -18.91 -11.63 11.74
N PRO A 14 -18.63 -12.94 11.88
CA PRO A 14 -17.39 -13.42 12.49
C PRO A 14 -16.17 -12.97 11.66
N ALA A 15 -15.12 -12.54 12.33
CA ALA A 15 -13.92 -11.98 11.71
C ALA A 15 -12.65 -12.41 12.47
N VAL A 16 -11.49 -12.04 11.93
CA VAL A 16 -10.17 -12.26 12.55
C VAL A 16 -9.32 -11.01 12.46
N ILE A 17 -8.36 -10.88 13.38
CA ILE A 17 -7.26 -9.93 13.29
C ILE A 17 -6.06 -10.69 12.70
N PRO A 18 -5.74 -10.53 11.41
CA PRO A 18 -4.60 -11.19 10.79
C PRO A 18 -3.30 -10.42 11.07
N GLU A 19 -2.22 -11.15 11.29
CA GLU A 19 -0.85 -10.63 11.27
C GLU A 19 -0.14 -11.20 10.04
N ILE A 20 0.48 -10.31 9.27
CA ILE A 20 1.26 -10.66 8.08
C ILE A 20 2.68 -10.17 8.27
N GLU A 21 3.64 -11.06 8.02
CA GLU A 21 5.06 -10.77 8.10
C GLU A 21 5.69 -10.74 6.70
N GLY A 22 6.47 -9.70 6.44
CA GLY A 22 7.28 -9.53 5.24
C GLY A 22 8.50 -8.67 5.53
N THR A 23 9.39 -8.54 4.55
CA THR A 23 10.56 -7.67 4.63
C THR A 23 10.50 -6.62 3.53
N ALA A 24 11.03 -5.43 3.83
CA ALA A 24 11.18 -4.34 2.87
C ALA A 24 12.61 -3.83 2.92
N HIS A 25 13.10 -3.33 1.79
CA HIS A 25 14.47 -2.85 1.63
C HIS A 25 14.46 -1.45 1.01
N ILE A 26 15.45 -0.62 1.37
CA ILE A 26 15.64 0.68 0.73
C ILE A 26 16.04 0.44 -0.73
N THR A 27 15.25 0.96 -1.66
CA THR A 27 15.50 0.83 -3.10
C THR A 27 16.14 2.09 -3.70
N GLY A 28 16.00 3.24 -3.04
CA GLY A 28 16.57 4.50 -3.50
C GLY A 28 16.03 5.69 -2.73
N ARG A 29 16.63 6.85 -2.99
CA ARG A 29 16.12 8.17 -2.60
C ARG A 29 15.86 8.95 -3.88
N HIS A 30 14.61 9.33 -4.09
CA HIS A 30 14.18 9.98 -5.33
C HIS A 30 13.83 11.44 -5.07
N GLU A 31 14.28 12.30 -5.98
CA GLU A 31 13.84 13.69 -6.10
C GLU A 31 13.13 13.81 -7.45
N PHE A 32 11.82 14.09 -7.43
CA PHE A 32 11.01 14.26 -8.62
C PHE A 32 10.82 15.75 -8.88
N LEU A 33 11.16 16.17 -10.10
CA LEU A 33 11.00 17.54 -10.56
C LEU A 33 9.85 17.59 -11.57
N ILE A 34 8.89 18.49 -11.33
CA ILE A 34 7.72 18.67 -12.17
C ILE A 34 7.69 20.13 -12.62
N ASP A 35 7.74 20.35 -13.93
CA ASP A 35 7.59 21.69 -14.51
C ASP A 35 6.11 22.12 -14.42
N PRO A 36 5.79 23.32 -13.89
CA PRO A 36 4.43 23.86 -13.88
C PRO A 36 3.77 23.94 -15.26
N ALA A 37 4.54 23.99 -16.34
CA ALA A 37 4.06 24.02 -17.71
C ALA A 37 3.90 22.62 -18.34
N ASP A 38 4.27 21.53 -17.64
CA ASP A 38 4.18 20.17 -18.17
C ASP A 38 2.70 19.71 -18.28
N PRO A 39 2.18 19.47 -19.51
CA PRO A 39 0.80 19.02 -19.71
C PRO A 39 0.55 17.60 -19.16
N LEU A 40 1.60 16.84 -18.87
CA LEU A 40 1.55 15.48 -18.33
C LEU A 40 2.06 15.41 -16.89
N SER A 41 2.16 16.54 -16.18
CA SER A 41 2.63 16.65 -14.79
C SER A 41 1.96 15.70 -13.80
N ASN A 42 0.71 15.31 -14.05
CA ASN A 42 -0.05 14.37 -13.21
C ASN A 42 0.07 12.90 -13.66
N GLY A 43 0.85 12.63 -14.70
CA GLY A 43 0.97 11.32 -15.34
C GLY A 43 -0.27 10.90 -16.13
N PHE A 44 -0.16 9.74 -16.77
CA PHE A 44 -1.26 9.04 -17.41
C PHE A 44 -1.02 7.54 -17.30
N VAL A 45 -2.07 6.74 -17.44
CA VAL A 45 -1.97 5.28 -17.40
C VAL A 45 -2.46 4.72 -18.72
N LEU A 46 -1.64 3.88 -19.35
CA LEU A 46 -2.03 2.97 -20.41
C LEU A 46 -1.89 1.55 -19.86
N ARG A 47 -2.92 0.74 -20.08
CA ARG A 47 -3.04 -0.61 -19.51
C ARG A 47 -3.53 -1.58 -20.58
#